data_AF-A0A426RBX2-F1
#
_entry.id   AF-A0A426RBX2-F1
#
_cell.length_a   1.000
_cell.length_b   1.000
_cell.length_c   1.000
_cell.angle_alpha   90.00
_cell.angle_beta   90.00
_cell.angle_gamma   90.00
#
_symmetry.space_group_name_H-M   'P 1'
#
loop_
_entity.id
_entity.type
_entity.pdbx_description
1 polymer ?
#
loop_
_entity_poly.entity_id
_entity_poly.type
_entity_poly.pdbx_seq_one_letter_code
_entity_poly.pdbx_strand_id
1 'polypeptide(L)'
;MGLDLKKMRALQADIHKKAQEEMMENISENLINFVLDDDIADSFKKEKGRRITEQSKRVIGHWVKEGVITGEQHHEGGWFYFDRTESIWIDIVTHLRGFGLSLKIIKTIREKLFNEVQPGFRMIDFAIIHSVLRSHYIMMVNPNGSINLTTSWLYSETVKKEVLPPHIMFNFFHLAKEIFPNNNFDVAIADPDKLPELTDEEMKILYYIRTGDFKEIKIKMQEGEVYLLEAQQEMQVNEKLINIISKAAYQDISIKIADNKIVHITRTERFKP
;
A
#
# COMPACT_ATOMS: atom_id res chain seq x y z
N MET A 1 43.44 -17.82 -7.37
CA MET A 1 43.05 -16.67 -6.51
C MET A 1 41.58 -16.84 -6.17
N GLY A 2 41.25 -17.17 -4.91
CA GLY A 2 39.86 -17.32 -4.50
C GLY A 2 39.17 -15.96 -4.43
N LEU A 3 38.04 -15.80 -5.10
CA LEU A 3 37.19 -14.61 -4.96
C LEU A 3 36.80 -14.44 -3.49
N ASP A 4 37.13 -13.28 -2.91
CA ASP A 4 36.83 -12.94 -1.52
C ASP A 4 35.32 -12.65 -1.38
N LEU A 5 34.58 -13.70 -1.02
CA LEU A 5 33.13 -13.70 -0.81
C LEU A 5 32.67 -12.62 0.19
N LYS A 6 33.51 -12.20 1.14
CA LYS A 6 33.17 -11.12 2.08
C LYS A 6 33.20 -9.76 1.39
N LYS A 7 34.21 -9.51 0.55
CA LYS A 7 34.27 -8.29 -0.28
C LYS A 7 33.13 -8.22 -1.28
N MET A 8 32.75 -9.33 -1.90
CA MET A 8 31.62 -9.39 -2.83
C MET A 8 30.27 -9.08 -2.16
N ARG A 9 30.05 -9.57 -0.93
CA ARG A 9 28.82 -9.26 -0.16
C ARG A 9 28.77 -7.80 0.29
N ALA A 10 29.90 -7.23 0.70
CA ALA A 10 29.99 -5.81 1.05
C ALA A 10 29.75 -4.92 -0.19
N LEU A 11 30.31 -5.30 -1.34
CA LEU A 11 30.08 -4.62 -2.61
C LEU A 11 28.61 -4.73 -3.05
N GLN A 12 27.97 -5.89 -2.90
CA GLN A 12 26.53 -6.05 -3.17
C GLN A 12 25.66 -5.20 -2.25
N ALA A 13 26.00 -5.08 -0.96
CA ALA A 13 25.26 -4.22 -0.04
C ALA A 13 25.44 -2.72 -0.37
N ASP A 14 26.65 -2.30 -0.75
CA ASP A 14 26.94 -0.92 -1.19
C ASP A 14 26.24 -0.58 -2.51
N ILE A 15 26.22 -1.51 -3.47
CA ILE A 15 25.48 -1.38 -4.74
C ILE A 15 23.97 -1.33 -4.48
N HIS A 16 23.45 -2.17 -3.58
CA HIS A 16 22.03 -2.16 -3.24
C HIS A 16 21.64 -0.86 -2.52
N LYS A 17 22.52 -0.34 -1.64
CA LYS A 17 22.32 0.94 -0.96
C LYS A 17 22.37 2.10 -1.94
N LYS A 18 23.34 2.13 -2.86
CA LYS A 18 23.43 3.13 -3.93
C LYS A 18 22.27 3.06 -4.90
N ALA A 19 21.84 1.86 -5.31
CA ALA A 19 20.67 1.70 -6.16
C ALA A 19 19.39 2.14 -5.43
N GLN A 20 19.30 1.92 -4.11
CA GLN A 20 18.22 2.48 -3.29
C GLN A 20 18.33 4.01 -3.18
N GLU A 21 19.52 4.57 -2.98
CA GLU A 21 19.76 6.02 -2.95
C GLU A 21 19.43 6.67 -4.31
N GLU A 22 19.90 6.11 -5.43
CA GLU A 22 19.59 6.57 -6.80
C GLU A 22 18.10 6.39 -7.16
N MET A 23 17.45 5.33 -6.67
CA MET A 23 16.00 5.18 -6.80
C MET A 23 15.27 6.24 -5.96
N MET A 24 15.72 6.52 -4.73
CA MET A 24 15.14 7.54 -3.85
C MET A 24 15.41 8.96 -4.35
N GLU A 25 16.53 9.22 -5.01
CA GLU A 25 16.88 10.50 -5.65
C GLU A 25 15.98 10.84 -6.85
N ASN A 26 15.35 9.83 -7.46
CA ASN A 26 14.37 10.01 -8.54
C ASN A 26 12.91 9.90 -8.07
N ILE A 27 12.68 9.65 -6.78
CA ILE A 27 11.34 9.66 -6.21
C ILE A 27 11.03 11.11 -5.81
N SER A 28 9.96 11.67 -6.37
CA SER A 28 9.47 13.01 -6.00
C SER A 28 9.30 13.12 -4.49
N GLU A 29 9.90 14.15 -3.87
CA GLU A 29 9.78 14.42 -2.44
C GLU A 29 8.31 14.50 -2.00
N ASN A 30 7.45 15.07 -2.86
CA ASN A 30 6.01 15.14 -2.65
C ASN A 30 5.42 13.73 -2.47
N LEU A 31 5.81 12.75 -3.29
CA LEU A 31 5.29 11.39 -3.16
C LEU A 31 5.74 10.72 -1.84
N ILE A 32 6.95 11.01 -1.37
CA ILE A 32 7.43 10.54 -0.06
C ILE A 32 6.59 11.17 1.06
N ASN A 33 6.39 12.49 1.01
CA ASN A 33 5.56 13.22 1.97
C ASN A 33 4.12 12.69 1.97
N PHE A 34 3.57 12.40 0.79
CA PHE A 34 2.23 11.84 0.64
C PHE A 34 2.09 10.44 1.27
N VAL A 35 3.11 9.58 1.15
CA VAL A 35 3.10 8.26 1.82
C VAL A 35 3.20 8.40 3.35
N LEU A 36 3.79 9.48 3.83
CA LEU A 36 3.92 9.81 5.25
C LEU A 36 2.73 10.59 5.80
N ASP A 37 1.83 11.10 4.96
CA ASP A 37 0.67 11.86 5.36
C ASP A 37 -0.25 11.02 6.26
N ASP A 38 -0.60 11.55 7.43
CA ASP A 38 -1.34 10.82 8.46
C ASP A 38 -2.74 10.40 7.98
N ASP A 39 -3.44 11.21 7.17
CA ASP A 39 -4.78 10.88 6.69
C ASP A 39 -4.74 9.75 5.64
N ILE A 40 -3.73 9.78 4.77
CA ILE A 40 -3.49 8.72 3.79
C ILE A 40 -3.04 7.44 4.50
N ALA A 41 -2.10 7.55 5.43
CA ALA A 41 -1.67 6.44 6.27
C ALA A 41 -2.85 5.82 7.03
N ASP A 42 -3.82 6.64 7.47
CA ASP A 42 -5.01 6.17 8.18
C ASP A 42 -5.95 5.38 7.27
N SER A 43 -6.23 5.90 6.07
CA SER A 43 -7.07 5.21 5.09
C SER A 43 -6.49 3.87 4.62
N PHE A 44 -5.16 3.72 4.66
CA PHE A 44 -4.46 2.52 4.18
C PHE A 44 -4.08 1.53 5.29
N LYS A 45 -3.76 2.03 6.49
CA LYS A 45 -3.15 1.26 7.60
C LYS A 45 -4.07 1.10 8.82
N LYS A 46 -5.08 1.94 9.01
CA LYS A 46 -5.91 1.91 10.25
C LYS A 46 -7.26 1.22 10.10
N GLU A 47 -7.87 1.18 8.92
CA GLU A 47 -9.10 0.41 8.71
C GLU A 47 -8.77 -1.08 8.61
N LYS A 48 -9.25 -1.87 9.58
CA LYS A 48 -9.00 -3.31 9.63
C LYS A 48 -10.28 -4.09 9.42
N GLY A 49 -10.31 -4.82 8.31
CA GLY A 49 -11.44 -5.65 7.93
C GLY A 49 -11.18 -7.13 8.19
N ARG A 50 -12.27 -7.90 8.28
CA ARG A 50 -12.16 -9.35 8.08
C ARG A 50 -11.97 -9.59 6.58
N ARG A 51 -10.79 -10.06 6.21
CA ARG A 51 -10.54 -10.49 4.84
C ARG A 51 -11.12 -11.88 4.60
N ILE A 52 -11.85 -12.04 3.49
CA ILE A 52 -12.17 -13.37 2.96
C ILE A 52 -10.94 -13.76 2.14
N THR A 53 -10.12 -14.64 2.69
CA THR A 53 -8.97 -15.20 1.98
C THR A 53 -9.29 -16.62 1.54
N GLU A 54 -8.66 -17.08 0.47
CA GLU A 54 -8.74 -18.50 0.08
C GLU A 54 -8.10 -19.43 1.12
N GLN A 55 -7.22 -18.87 1.96
CA GLN A 55 -6.47 -19.60 2.97
C GLN A 55 -7.34 -19.90 4.19
N SER A 56 -7.28 -21.14 4.67
CA SER A 56 -8.00 -21.52 5.88
C SER A 56 -7.53 -20.73 7.11
N LYS A 57 -8.41 -20.55 8.10
CA LYS A 57 -8.10 -19.91 9.39
C LYS A 57 -6.84 -20.50 10.06
N ARG A 58 -6.62 -21.80 9.92
CA ARG A 58 -5.45 -22.50 10.46
C ARG A 58 -4.15 -22.08 9.77
N VAL A 59 -4.19 -21.93 8.44
CA VAL A 59 -3.03 -21.48 7.65
C VAL A 59 -2.68 -20.04 8.02
N ILE A 60 -3.68 -19.16 8.06
CA ILE A 60 -3.51 -17.76 8.50
C ILE A 60 -2.93 -17.70 9.92
N GLY A 61 -3.50 -18.44 10.88
CA GLY A 61 -2.99 -18.47 12.26
C GLY A 61 -1.56 -19.00 12.35
N HIS A 62 -1.19 -19.97 11.52
CA HIS A 62 0.19 -20.43 11.42
C HIS A 62 1.12 -19.36 10.86
N TRP A 63 0.72 -18.65 9.80
CA TRP A 63 1.52 -17.55 9.25
C TRP A 63 1.70 -16.39 10.25
N VAL A 64 0.67 -16.07 11.04
CA VAL A 64 0.78 -15.10 12.13
C VAL A 64 1.80 -15.57 13.17
N LYS A 65 1.68 -16.83 13.63
CA LYS A 65 2.59 -17.42 14.62
C LYS A 65 4.06 -17.40 14.15
N GLU A 66 4.30 -17.67 12.88
CA GLU A 66 5.64 -17.65 12.28
C GLU A 66 6.18 -16.23 12.02
N GLY A 67 5.34 -15.20 12.19
CA GLY A 67 5.66 -13.80 11.90
C GLY A 67 5.77 -13.51 10.41
N VAL A 68 5.11 -14.30 9.57
CA VAL A 68 5.03 -14.10 8.11
C VAL A 68 3.96 -13.09 7.76
N ILE A 69 2.94 -12.95 8.62
CA ILE A 69 1.91 -11.91 8.53
C ILE A 69 1.64 -11.36 9.94
N THR A 70 1.08 -10.16 10.05
CA THR A 70 0.65 -9.56 11.32
C THR A 70 -0.86 -9.34 11.30
N GLY A 71 -1.60 -9.91 12.24
CA GLY A 71 -3.04 -9.73 12.32
C GLY A 71 -3.51 -9.52 13.75
N GLU A 72 -4.58 -8.75 13.91
CA GLU A 72 -5.20 -8.53 15.22
C GLU A 72 -6.38 -9.46 15.44
N GLN A 73 -6.58 -9.90 16.68
CA GLN A 73 -7.77 -10.63 17.09
C GLN A 73 -8.49 -9.83 18.16
N HIS A 74 -9.81 -9.69 18.04
CA HIS A 74 -10.63 -9.07 19.07
C HIS A 74 -10.81 -9.94 20.33
N HIS A 75 -10.60 -11.25 20.20
CA HIS A 75 -10.60 -12.23 21.29
C HIS A 75 -9.73 -13.43 20.90
N GLU A 76 -9.20 -14.13 21.90
CA GLU A 76 -8.36 -15.31 21.69
C GLU A 76 -9.11 -16.37 20.87
N GLY A 77 -8.45 -16.87 19.82
CA GLY A 77 -9.06 -17.85 18.91
C GLY A 77 -10.10 -17.26 17.94
N GLY A 78 -10.28 -15.94 17.91
CA GLY A 78 -11.16 -15.23 16.98
C GLY A 78 -10.65 -15.21 15.53
N TRP A 79 -11.38 -14.51 14.66
CA TRP A 79 -10.90 -14.19 13.31
C TRP A 79 -9.83 -13.10 13.38
N PHE A 80 -8.85 -13.17 12.48
CA PHE A 80 -7.87 -12.10 12.32
C PHE A 80 -8.44 -10.96 11.47
N TYR A 81 -8.09 -9.75 11.84
CA TYR A 81 -8.41 -8.51 11.15
C TYR A 81 -7.11 -7.90 10.62
N PHE A 82 -7.17 -7.43 9.38
CA PHE A 82 -6.01 -6.97 8.62
C PHE A 82 -6.31 -5.61 7.99
N ASP A 83 -5.29 -4.75 7.94
CA ASP A 83 -5.35 -3.54 7.13
C ASP A 83 -5.20 -3.86 5.63
N ARG A 84 -5.25 -2.83 4.78
CA ARG A 84 -5.16 -3.01 3.32
C ARG A 84 -3.77 -3.47 2.88
N THR A 85 -2.70 -2.91 3.45
CA THR A 85 -1.32 -3.32 3.14
C THR A 85 -1.10 -4.80 3.48
N GLU A 86 -1.54 -5.23 4.65
CA GLU A 86 -1.40 -6.60 5.12
C GLU A 86 -2.31 -7.56 4.33
N SER A 87 -3.48 -7.08 3.90
CA SER A 87 -4.35 -7.80 2.97
C SER A 87 -3.63 -8.09 1.65
N ILE A 88 -3.01 -7.08 1.03
CA ILE A 88 -2.18 -7.26 -0.18
C ILE A 88 -1.03 -8.22 0.08
N TRP A 89 -0.37 -8.08 1.22
CA TRP A 89 0.73 -8.95 1.58
C TRP A 89 0.30 -10.41 1.73
N ILE A 90 -0.90 -10.69 2.26
CA ILE A 90 -1.44 -12.06 2.32
C ILE A 90 -1.61 -12.67 0.92
N ASP A 91 -1.97 -11.89 -0.10
CA ASP A 91 -2.03 -12.37 -1.49
C ASP A 91 -0.64 -12.68 -2.03
N ILE A 92 0.32 -11.79 -1.79
CA ILE A 92 1.72 -12.02 -2.16
C ILE A 92 2.22 -13.31 -1.50
N VAL A 93 2.00 -13.50 -0.19
CA VAL A 93 2.37 -14.71 0.55
C VAL A 93 1.71 -15.94 -0.06
N THR A 94 0.42 -15.87 -0.40
CA THR A 94 -0.32 -16.97 -1.01
C THR A 94 0.30 -17.40 -2.34
N HIS A 95 0.58 -16.44 -3.23
CA HIS A 95 1.25 -16.72 -4.50
C HIS A 95 2.68 -17.25 -4.31
N LEU A 96 3.49 -16.63 -3.45
CA LEU A 96 4.86 -17.09 -3.16
C LEU A 96 4.88 -18.52 -2.62
N ARG A 97 3.92 -18.88 -1.77
CA ARG A 97 3.73 -20.25 -1.29
C ARG A 97 3.31 -21.20 -2.41
N GLY A 98 2.42 -20.75 -3.30
CA GLY A 98 2.01 -21.49 -4.51
C GLY A 98 3.18 -21.79 -5.45
N PHE A 99 4.12 -20.85 -5.60
CA PHE A 99 5.37 -21.05 -6.34
C PHE A 99 6.45 -21.86 -5.57
N GLY A 100 6.16 -22.29 -4.33
CA GLY A 100 7.02 -23.19 -3.56
C GLY A 100 8.04 -22.52 -2.64
N LEU A 101 8.01 -21.20 -2.45
CA LEU A 101 8.94 -20.53 -1.53
C LEU A 101 8.63 -20.91 -0.08
N SER A 102 9.67 -21.17 0.71
CA SER A 102 9.53 -21.48 2.14
C SER A 102 9.10 -20.27 2.97
N LEU A 103 8.40 -20.49 4.08
CA LEU A 103 8.01 -19.41 5.01
C LEU A 103 9.21 -18.63 5.54
N LYS A 104 10.37 -19.29 5.69
CA LYS A 104 11.63 -18.63 6.08
C LYS A 104 12.04 -17.57 5.06
N ILE A 105 12.00 -17.91 3.77
CA ILE A 105 12.33 -16.96 2.70
C ILE A 105 11.32 -15.82 2.65
N ILE A 106 10.02 -16.15 2.72
CA ILE A 106 8.94 -15.16 2.69
C ILE A 106 9.05 -14.18 3.86
N LYS A 107 9.45 -14.66 5.04
CA LYS A 107 9.71 -13.79 6.20
C LYS A 107 10.85 -12.80 5.94
N THR A 108 11.94 -13.24 5.31
CA THR A 108 13.03 -12.34 4.91
C THR A 108 12.56 -11.30 3.88
N ILE A 109 11.65 -11.67 2.97
CA ILE A 109 11.04 -10.71 2.03
C ILE A 109 10.18 -9.70 2.80
N ARG A 110 9.36 -10.15 3.76
CA ARG A 110 8.57 -9.27 4.63
C ARG A 110 9.44 -8.24 5.33
N GLU A 111 10.51 -8.68 5.98
CA GLU A 111 11.43 -7.77 6.68
C GLU A 111 11.95 -6.67 5.75
N LYS A 112 12.34 -6.99 4.51
CA LYS A 112 12.79 -5.97 3.54
C LYS A 112 11.70 -4.98 3.12
N LEU A 113 10.45 -5.43 3.07
CA LEU A 113 9.32 -4.63 2.60
C LEU A 113 8.67 -3.79 3.71
N PHE A 114 8.65 -4.31 4.94
CA PHE A 114 7.93 -3.75 6.08
C PHE A 114 8.84 -3.07 7.11
N ASN A 115 10.17 -3.27 7.04
CA ASN A 115 11.08 -2.50 7.87
C ASN A 115 10.99 -1.02 7.49
N GLU A 116 10.84 -0.18 8.50
CA GLU A 116 10.81 1.26 8.33
C GLU A 116 12.19 1.76 7.93
N VAL A 117 12.31 2.34 6.74
CA VAL A 117 13.55 3.00 6.28
C VAL A 117 13.74 4.29 7.08
N GLN A 118 12.63 4.95 7.38
CA GLN A 118 12.46 6.06 8.32
C GLN A 118 11.08 5.94 8.98
N PRO A 119 10.81 6.61 10.11
CA PRO A 119 9.54 6.50 10.82
C PRO A 119 8.34 6.65 9.89
N GLY A 120 7.44 5.66 9.90
CA GLY A 120 6.21 5.65 9.08
C GLY A 120 6.38 5.25 7.60
N PHE A 121 7.61 5.16 7.08
CA PHE A 121 7.88 4.81 5.69
C PHE A 121 8.29 3.35 5.51
N ARG A 122 7.41 2.56 4.90
CA ARG A 122 7.68 1.17 4.50
C ARG A 122 7.71 1.06 2.98
N MET A 123 8.64 0.28 2.43
CA MET A 123 8.79 0.11 0.98
C MET A 123 7.53 -0.44 0.32
N ILE A 124 6.78 -1.30 1.02
CA ILE A 124 5.52 -1.83 0.49
C ILE A 124 4.44 -0.75 0.33
N ASP A 125 4.34 0.20 1.26
CA ASP A 125 3.36 1.28 1.19
C ASP A 125 3.69 2.19 0.02
N PHE A 126 4.98 2.54 -0.11
CA PHE A 126 5.47 3.31 -1.24
C PHE A 126 5.13 2.64 -2.57
N ALA A 127 5.43 1.35 -2.72
CA ALA A 127 5.16 0.59 -3.93
C ALA A 127 3.67 0.57 -4.33
N ILE A 128 2.80 0.43 -3.33
CA ILE A 128 1.35 0.42 -3.55
C ILE A 128 0.85 1.81 -3.93
N ILE A 129 1.18 2.84 -3.14
CA ILE A 129 0.75 4.23 -3.38
C ILE A 129 1.29 4.75 -4.72
N HIS A 130 2.54 4.44 -5.06
CA HIS A 130 3.11 4.75 -6.37
C HIS A 130 2.27 4.11 -7.49
N SER A 131 1.87 2.84 -7.33
CA SER A 131 1.04 2.16 -8.33
C SER A 131 -0.38 2.71 -8.43
N VAL A 132 -0.90 3.30 -7.36
CA VAL A 132 -2.21 3.98 -7.34
C VAL A 132 -2.11 5.35 -8.01
N LEU A 133 -1.03 6.11 -7.81
CA LEU A 133 -0.95 7.52 -8.24
C LEU A 133 -0.17 7.76 -9.53
N ARG A 134 0.86 6.97 -9.79
CA ARG A 134 1.83 7.18 -10.88
C ARG A 134 1.78 6.00 -11.84
N SER A 135 2.93 5.39 -12.11
CA SER A 135 3.06 4.20 -12.95
C SER A 135 3.10 2.90 -12.12
N HIS A 136 2.83 1.79 -12.78
CA HIS A 136 2.80 0.47 -12.13
C HIS A 136 4.17 0.14 -11.54
N TYR A 137 4.21 0.00 -10.22
CA TYR A 137 5.37 -0.46 -9.51
C TYR A 137 5.32 -1.98 -9.40
N ILE A 138 6.49 -2.62 -9.53
CA ILE A 138 6.61 -4.07 -9.52
C ILE A 138 7.66 -4.52 -8.51
N MET A 139 7.46 -5.72 -7.98
CA MET A 139 8.45 -6.45 -7.21
C MET A 139 8.90 -7.69 -7.97
N MET A 140 10.20 -7.78 -8.20
CA MET A 140 10.87 -8.99 -8.64
C MET A 140 11.35 -9.78 -7.42
N VAL A 141 11.04 -11.08 -7.37
CA VAL A 141 11.46 -12.00 -6.32
C VAL A 141 12.29 -13.10 -6.94
N ASN A 142 13.57 -13.17 -6.56
CA ASN A 142 14.46 -14.24 -6.99
C ASN A 142 14.28 -15.50 -6.13
N PRO A 143 14.67 -16.69 -6.62
CA PRO A 143 14.52 -17.95 -5.88
C PRO A 143 15.19 -17.98 -4.49
N ASN A 144 16.23 -17.16 -4.28
CA ASN A 144 16.94 -17.04 -3.02
C ASN A 144 16.26 -16.08 -2.01
N GLY A 145 15.15 -15.44 -2.38
CA GLY A 145 14.48 -14.43 -1.55
C GLY A 145 15.07 -13.01 -1.63
N SER A 146 16.00 -12.75 -2.55
CA SER A 146 16.33 -11.37 -2.88
C SER A 146 15.17 -10.75 -3.66
N ILE A 147 14.93 -9.48 -3.39
CA ILE A 147 13.89 -8.72 -4.07
C ILE A 147 14.51 -7.50 -4.73
N ASN A 148 13.90 -7.06 -5.82
CA ASN A 148 14.15 -5.76 -6.42
C ASN A 148 12.80 -5.10 -6.71
N LEU A 149 12.71 -3.81 -6.45
CA LEU A 149 11.53 -2.99 -6.66
C LEU A 149 11.84 -2.03 -7.80
N THR A 150 10.91 -1.84 -8.73
CA THR A 150 11.12 -0.95 -9.89
C THR A 150 9.79 -0.59 -10.56
N THR A 151 9.81 0.33 -11.53
CA THR A 151 8.63 0.60 -12.36
C THR A 151 8.53 -0.42 -13.49
N SER A 152 7.31 -0.66 -13.99
CA SER A 152 7.09 -1.52 -15.15
C SER A 152 7.84 -1.05 -16.41
N TRP A 153 8.03 0.26 -16.57
CA TRP A 153 8.83 0.84 -17.65
C TRP A 153 10.30 0.46 -17.52
N LEU A 154 10.93 0.72 -16.37
CA LEU A 154 12.34 0.37 -16.13
C LEU A 154 12.55 -1.14 -16.29
N TYR A 155 11.65 -1.95 -15.76
CA TYR A 155 11.66 -3.39 -15.98
C TYR A 155 11.66 -3.75 -17.47
N SER A 156 10.78 -3.15 -18.26
CA SER A 156 10.72 -3.39 -19.71
C SER A 156 12.02 -3.00 -20.42
N GLU A 157 12.69 -1.95 -19.96
CA GLU A 157 14.00 -1.52 -20.47
C GLU A 157 15.11 -2.50 -20.07
N THR A 158 15.08 -3.02 -18.84
CA THR A 158 16.04 -4.04 -18.38
C THR A 158 15.88 -5.35 -19.18
N VAL A 159 14.65 -5.81 -19.38
CA VAL A 159 14.35 -7.02 -20.20
C VAL A 159 14.90 -6.88 -21.62
N LYS A 160 14.83 -5.68 -22.21
CA LYS A 160 15.36 -5.42 -23.57
C LYS A 160 16.90 -5.42 -23.62
N LYS A 161 17.56 -5.04 -22.53
CA LYS A 161 19.02 -4.82 -22.47
C LYS A 161 19.81 -6.02 -21.92
N GLU A 162 19.19 -6.90 -21.13
CA GLU A 162 19.89 -7.96 -20.37
C GLU A 162 19.18 -9.33 -20.39
N VAL A 163 19.92 -10.39 -19.99
CA VAL A 163 19.32 -11.68 -19.59
C VAL A 163 18.98 -11.59 -18.10
N LEU A 164 17.72 -11.29 -17.80
CA LEU A 164 17.23 -11.36 -16.42
C LEU A 164 17.24 -12.82 -15.93
N PRO A 165 17.77 -13.10 -14.72
CA PRO A 165 17.67 -14.42 -14.14
C PRO A 165 16.20 -14.80 -13.90
N PRO A 166 15.86 -16.10 -13.78
CA PRO A 166 14.50 -16.52 -13.43
C PRO A 166 14.02 -15.85 -12.13
N HIS A 167 12.87 -15.17 -12.19
CA HIS A 167 12.28 -14.46 -11.08
C HIS A 167 10.75 -14.53 -11.14
N ILE A 168 10.10 -14.31 -10.00
CA ILE A 168 8.65 -14.09 -9.91
C ILE A 168 8.41 -12.59 -9.90
N MET A 169 7.43 -12.11 -10.67
CA MET A 169 7.07 -10.70 -10.72
C MET A 169 5.68 -10.49 -10.11
N PHE A 170 5.58 -9.52 -9.21
CA PHE A 170 4.32 -9.02 -8.65
C PHE A 170 4.11 -7.59 -9.10
N ASN A 171 2.96 -7.31 -9.71
CA ASN A 171 2.58 -5.96 -10.08
C ASN A 171 1.64 -5.38 -9.01
N PHE A 172 2.09 -4.35 -8.30
CA PHE A 172 1.34 -3.72 -7.22
C PHE A 172 0.06 -3.02 -7.71
N PHE A 173 -0.02 -2.63 -8.98
CA PHE A 173 -1.26 -2.11 -9.56
C PHE A 173 -2.39 -3.15 -9.50
N HIS A 174 -2.13 -4.38 -9.95
CA HIS A 174 -3.15 -5.44 -9.92
C HIS A 174 -3.49 -5.86 -8.49
N LEU A 175 -2.49 -5.95 -7.62
CA LEU A 175 -2.69 -6.24 -6.20
C LEU A 175 -3.53 -5.17 -5.50
N ALA A 176 -3.27 -3.89 -5.77
CA ALA A 176 -4.07 -2.80 -5.22
C ALA A 176 -5.50 -2.85 -5.77
N LYS A 177 -5.67 -3.09 -7.07
CA LYS A 177 -6.99 -3.12 -7.74
C LYS A 177 -7.98 -4.08 -7.07
N GLU A 178 -7.49 -5.22 -6.58
CA GLU A 178 -8.31 -6.22 -5.87
C GLU A 178 -8.81 -5.74 -4.50
N ILE A 179 -8.08 -4.83 -3.85
CA ILE A 179 -8.42 -4.28 -2.54
C ILE A 179 -9.38 -3.10 -2.62
N PHE A 180 -9.37 -2.37 -3.75
CA PHE A 180 -10.24 -1.24 -4.01
C PHE A 180 -11.35 -1.63 -5.01
N PRO A 181 -12.45 -2.26 -4.59
CA PRO A 181 -13.44 -2.81 -5.52
C PRO A 181 -14.12 -1.76 -6.41
N ASN A 182 -14.15 -0.50 -5.98
CA ASN A 182 -14.75 0.62 -6.72
C ASN A 182 -13.70 1.54 -7.38
N ASN A 183 -12.46 1.05 -7.53
CA ASN A 183 -11.38 1.86 -8.06
C ASN A 183 -11.63 2.38 -9.48
N ASN A 184 -11.05 3.54 -9.76
CA ASN A 184 -10.97 4.16 -11.08
C ASN A 184 -9.52 4.20 -11.58
N PHE A 185 -8.72 3.18 -11.27
CA PHE A 185 -7.29 3.17 -11.61
C PHE A 185 -7.04 3.21 -13.12
N ASP A 186 -7.98 2.68 -13.91
CA ASP A 186 -7.89 2.64 -15.37
C ASP A 186 -8.26 3.98 -16.05
N VAL A 187 -8.69 5.00 -15.29
CA VAL A 187 -8.93 6.33 -15.85
C VAL A 187 -7.60 6.89 -16.36
N ALA A 188 -7.47 6.85 -17.69
CA ALA A 188 -6.23 7.02 -18.40
C ALA A 188 -5.56 8.37 -18.07
N ILE A 189 -4.33 8.31 -17.58
CA ILE A 189 -3.37 9.37 -17.83
C ILE A 189 -2.77 9.06 -19.21
N ALA A 190 -2.71 10.07 -20.07
CA ALA A 190 -2.13 9.94 -21.41
C ALA A 190 -0.69 9.38 -21.41
N ASP A 191 0.04 9.54 -20.31
CA ASP A 191 1.34 8.92 -20.05
C ASP A 191 1.69 9.05 -18.54
N PRO A 192 1.56 8.00 -17.71
CA PRO A 192 1.86 8.06 -16.26
C PRO A 192 3.29 8.47 -15.93
N ASP A 193 4.24 8.20 -16.85
CA ASP A 193 5.65 8.54 -16.70
C ASP A 193 5.95 10.00 -17.11
N LYS A 194 4.97 10.71 -17.70
CA LYS A 194 5.03 12.16 -18.00
C LYS A 194 4.05 12.99 -17.20
N LEU A 195 3.48 12.44 -16.12
CA LEU A 195 2.73 13.27 -15.19
C LEU A 195 3.63 14.41 -14.69
N PRO A 196 3.15 15.67 -14.69
CA PRO A 196 3.86 16.72 -13.98
C PRO A 196 4.04 16.33 -12.51
N GLU A 197 4.98 16.99 -11.86
CA GLU A 197 5.05 16.95 -10.41
C GLU A 197 3.72 17.49 -9.86
N LEU A 198 3.09 16.72 -8.99
CA LEU A 198 1.79 17.06 -8.41
C LEU A 198 2.06 17.63 -7.02
N THR A 199 1.29 18.62 -6.61
CA THR A 199 1.31 19.08 -5.22
C THR A 199 0.71 18.02 -4.30
N ASP A 200 0.92 18.17 -2.99
CA ASP A 200 0.35 17.26 -1.98
C ASP A 200 -1.18 17.22 -2.06
N GLU A 201 -1.83 18.35 -2.30
CA GLU A 201 -3.28 18.47 -2.48
C GLU A 201 -3.76 17.78 -3.77
N GLU A 202 -3.04 17.95 -4.88
CA GLU A 202 -3.37 17.31 -6.15
C GLU A 202 -3.24 15.78 -6.05
N MET A 203 -2.23 15.28 -5.34
CA MET A 203 -2.09 13.85 -5.05
C MET A 203 -3.21 13.32 -4.15
N LYS A 204 -3.65 14.09 -3.14
CA LYS A 204 -4.80 13.73 -2.30
C LYS A 204 -6.07 13.62 -3.13
N ILE A 205 -6.34 14.60 -3.98
CA ILE A 205 -7.49 14.58 -4.89
C ILE A 205 -7.42 13.37 -5.82
N LEU A 206 -6.26 13.14 -6.45
CA LEU A 206 -6.06 12.02 -7.36
C LEU A 206 -6.25 10.68 -6.65
N TYR A 207 -5.74 10.55 -5.43
CA TYR A 207 -5.93 9.36 -4.58
C TYR A 207 -7.42 9.10 -4.33
N TYR A 208 -8.18 10.11 -3.86
CA TYR A 208 -9.60 9.95 -3.56
C TYR A 208 -10.43 9.56 -4.79
N ILE A 209 -10.14 10.15 -5.95
CA ILE A 209 -10.81 9.81 -7.21
C ILE A 209 -10.50 8.36 -7.61
N ARG A 210 -9.24 7.94 -7.44
CA ARG A 210 -8.75 6.65 -7.92
C ARG A 210 -9.14 5.48 -7.06
N THR A 211 -9.10 5.61 -5.74
CA THR A 211 -9.49 4.50 -4.85
C THR A 211 -10.99 4.21 -4.91
N GLY A 212 -11.80 5.24 -5.20
CA GLY A 212 -13.26 5.09 -5.24
C GLY A 212 -13.87 4.80 -3.86
N ASP A 213 -13.14 5.09 -2.78
CA ASP A 213 -13.62 4.94 -1.40
C ASP A 213 -14.60 6.04 -0.99
N PHE A 214 -14.58 7.17 -1.70
CA PHE A 214 -15.34 8.36 -1.38
C PHE A 214 -16.59 8.47 -2.25
N LYS A 215 -17.73 8.69 -1.62
CA LYS A 215 -19.03 8.82 -2.28
C LYS A 215 -19.23 10.19 -2.92
N GLU A 216 -18.70 11.23 -2.27
CA GLU A 216 -18.75 12.60 -2.75
C GLU A 216 -17.39 13.26 -2.46
N ILE A 217 -16.85 13.93 -3.48
CA ILE A 217 -15.64 14.76 -3.37
C ILE A 217 -16.05 16.17 -3.84
N LYS A 218 -15.96 17.16 -2.96
CA LYS A 218 -16.20 18.58 -3.27
C LYS A 218 -14.88 19.31 -3.30
N ILE A 219 -14.56 19.88 -4.45
CA ILE A 219 -13.35 20.67 -4.68
C ILE A 219 -13.78 22.11 -4.94
N LYS A 220 -13.24 23.07 -4.20
CA LYS A 220 -13.38 24.50 -4.52
C LYS A 220 -12.01 25.10 -4.80
N MET A 221 -11.93 25.79 -5.93
CA MET A 221 -10.72 26.43 -6.42
C MET A 221 -10.91 27.94 -6.47
N GLN A 222 -9.85 28.69 -6.18
CA GLN A 222 -9.76 30.12 -6.33
C GLN A 222 -8.40 30.45 -6.92
N GLU A 223 -8.38 31.20 -8.03
CA GLU A 223 -7.14 31.61 -8.72
C GLU A 223 -6.20 30.45 -9.14
N GLY A 224 -6.74 29.24 -9.30
CA GLY A 224 -5.97 28.05 -9.67
C GLY A 224 -5.50 27.23 -8.47
N GLU A 225 -5.66 27.73 -7.24
CA GLU A 225 -5.33 27.02 -6.01
C GLU A 225 -6.58 26.39 -5.41
N VAL A 226 -6.44 25.17 -4.88
CA VAL A 226 -7.50 24.52 -4.09
C VAL A 226 -7.55 25.24 -2.75
N TYR A 227 -8.72 25.75 -2.34
CA TYR A 227 -8.88 26.35 -1.00
C TYR A 227 -9.85 25.56 -0.10
N LEU A 228 -10.54 24.56 -0.67
CA LEU A 228 -11.36 23.62 0.07
C LEU A 228 -11.42 22.28 -0.66
N LEU A 229 -11.07 21.22 0.06
CA LEU A 229 -11.31 19.84 -0.33
C LEU A 229 -12.17 19.18 0.75
N GLU A 230 -13.37 18.73 0.40
CA GLU A 230 -14.21 17.92 1.27
C GLU A 230 -14.42 16.53 0.65
N ALA A 231 -14.14 15.48 1.42
CA ALA A 231 -14.37 14.10 0.98
C ALA A 231 -15.30 13.39 1.97
N GLN A 232 -16.32 12.72 1.43
CA GLN A 232 -17.34 12.03 2.22
C GLN A 232 -17.23 10.52 2.04
N GLN A 233 -16.93 9.80 3.12
CA GLN A 233 -16.78 8.34 3.15
C GLN A 233 -17.96 7.68 3.88
N GLU A 234 -18.48 6.59 3.33
CA GLU A 234 -19.50 5.75 3.98
C GLU A 234 -18.82 4.64 4.78
N MET A 235 -19.21 4.48 6.05
CA MET A 235 -18.54 3.53 6.96
C MET A 235 -19.42 2.33 7.30
N GLN A 236 -18.76 1.20 7.56
CA GLN A 236 -19.41 -0.02 8.03
C GLN A 236 -20.04 0.18 9.41
N VAL A 237 -21.33 -0.10 9.54
CA VAL A 237 -22.14 0.03 10.76
C VAL A 237 -21.59 -0.78 11.95
N ASN A 238 -20.77 -1.81 11.68
CA ASN A 238 -20.28 -2.75 12.70
C ASN A 238 -19.04 -2.25 13.47
N GLU A 239 -18.42 -1.13 13.10
CA GLU A 239 -17.37 -0.53 13.93
C GLU A 239 -17.99 0.04 15.21
N LYS A 240 -17.39 -0.25 16.37
CA LYS A 240 -17.86 0.34 17.64
C LYS A 240 -17.81 1.86 17.49
N LEU A 241 -18.96 2.52 17.58
CA LEU A 241 -19.12 3.98 17.49
C LEU A 241 -18.08 4.74 18.33
N ILE A 242 -17.69 4.17 19.48
CA ILE A 242 -16.64 4.66 20.36
C ILE A 242 -15.27 4.75 19.68
N ASN A 243 -14.87 3.77 18.85
CA ASN A 243 -13.59 3.80 18.13
C ASN A 243 -13.58 4.88 17.04
N ILE A 244 -14.74 5.09 16.41
CA ILE A 244 -14.93 6.14 15.42
C ILE A 244 -14.79 7.50 16.11
N ILE A 245 -15.53 7.71 17.20
CA ILE A 245 -15.53 8.98 17.95
C ILE A 245 -14.19 9.26 18.62
N SER A 246 -13.51 8.23 19.14
CA SER A 246 -12.24 8.38 19.85
C SER A 246 -11.06 8.74 18.96
N LYS A 247 -11.12 8.45 17.66
CA LYS A 247 -10.03 8.76 16.72
C LYS A 247 -9.92 10.26 16.41
N ALA A 248 -10.92 11.08 16.74
CA ALA A 248 -10.94 12.56 16.67
C ALA A 248 -10.46 13.22 15.36
N ALA A 249 -10.19 12.46 14.30
CA ALA A 249 -9.65 12.96 13.03
C ALA A 249 -10.74 13.33 11.99
N TYR A 250 -11.98 13.58 12.43
CA TYR A 250 -13.09 13.94 11.54
C TYR A 250 -13.68 15.29 11.93
N GLN A 251 -14.14 16.06 10.93
CA GLN A 251 -14.76 17.35 11.19
C GLN A 251 -16.28 17.25 11.32
N ASP A 252 -16.92 16.42 10.48
CA ASP A 252 -18.34 16.08 10.59
C ASP A 252 -18.53 14.56 10.54
N ILE A 253 -19.43 14.06 11.40
CA ILE A 253 -19.91 12.68 11.35
C ILE A 253 -21.44 12.68 11.33
N SER A 254 -22.03 11.99 10.36
CA SER A 254 -23.47 11.78 10.27
C SER A 254 -23.81 10.34 10.59
N ILE A 255 -24.68 10.12 11.59
CA ILE A 255 -25.16 8.80 11.99
C ILE A 255 -26.67 8.78 11.77
N LYS A 256 -27.16 7.85 10.95
CA LYS A 256 -28.61 7.61 10.79
C LYS A 256 -28.99 6.34 11.54
N ILE A 257 -30.03 6.46 12.35
CA ILE A 257 -30.60 5.37 13.16
C ILE A 257 -32.01 5.10 12.65
N ALA A 258 -32.31 3.84 12.37
CA ALA A 258 -33.66 3.35 12.07
C ALA A 258 -33.92 2.09 12.91
N ASP A 259 -35.12 1.95 13.46
CA ASP A 259 -35.51 0.81 14.31
C ASP A 259 -34.52 0.49 15.44
N ASN A 260 -34.01 1.55 16.09
CA ASN A 260 -33.03 1.46 17.18
C ASN A 260 -31.69 0.79 16.79
N LYS A 261 -31.41 0.71 15.49
CA LYS A 261 -30.15 0.24 14.91
C LYS A 261 -29.51 1.35 14.10
N ILE A 262 -28.19 1.47 14.22
CA ILE A 262 -27.44 2.32 13.30
C ILE A 262 -27.56 1.68 11.93
N VAL A 263 -27.99 2.44 10.93
CA VAL A 263 -28.17 1.93 9.55
C VAL A 263 -27.20 2.56 8.57
N HIS A 264 -26.62 3.71 8.93
CA HIS A 264 -25.68 4.42 8.08
C HIS A 264 -24.78 5.32 8.93
N ILE A 265 -23.48 5.31 8.65
CA ILE A 265 -22.52 6.25 9.21
C ILE A 265 -21.77 6.88 8.05
N THR A 266 -21.64 8.20 8.09
CA THR A 266 -20.93 8.99 7.10
C THR A 266 -19.90 9.85 7.81
N ARG A 267 -18.67 9.89 7.31
CA ARG A 267 -17.62 10.78 7.79
C ARG A 267 -17.30 11.81 6.70
N THR A 268 -17.15 13.06 7.10
CA THR A 268 -16.65 14.13 6.24
C THR A 268 -15.32 14.64 6.78
N GLU A 269 -14.32 14.66 5.90
CA GLU A 269 -13.02 15.27 6.13
C GLU A 269 -12.97 16.57 5.32
N ARG A 270 -12.62 17.69 5.95
CA ARG A 270 -12.33 18.94 5.22
C ARG A 270 -10.87 19.30 5.38
N PHE A 271 -10.26 19.64 4.27
CA PHE A 271 -8.94 20.23 4.21
C PHE A 271 -9.09 21.68 3.79
N LYS A 272 -8.66 22.58 4.67
CA LYS A 272 -8.30 23.96 4.30
C LYS A 272 -6.77 23.96 4.18
N PRO A 273 -6.23 24.13 2.97
CA PRO A 273 -4.80 24.36 2.82
C PRO A 273 -4.37 25.66 3.53
#